data_AF-A0A5B7GNI8-F1
#
_entry.id   AF-A0A5B7GNI8-F1
#
_cell.length_a   1.000
_cell.length_b   1.000
_cell.length_c   1.000
_cell.angle_alpha   90.00
_cell.angle_beta   90.00
_cell.angle_gamma   90.00
#
_symmetry.space_group_name_H-M   'P 1'
#
loop_
_entity.id
_entity.type
_entity.pdbx_description
1 polymer ?
#
loop_
_entity_poly.entity_id
_entity_poly.type
_entity_poly.pdbx_seq_one_letter_code
_entity_poly.pdbx_strand_id
1 'polypeptide(L)'
;MKEMKFAESLGKKIDMTKVRLEVVKPWVTEKITGILGMEDDVVIEYVFNQLEAEKGCEAHMPEHPVRKGSQGPGHQGEDHHTEGLQPGPLLGPVLSYLPGLLLASGQGAVWNPDPRKMQIMLTGFLNGKNARIFMGELWDLLLSAQASPSGIPKQFLDQKKEELKKKMEEEERLQKIQEARRERDKEKEKEKERDRDRDKDREKDRKER
;
A
#
# COMPACT_ATOMS: atom_id res chain seq x y z
N MET A 1 -3.72 34.15 -17.21
CA MET A 1 -4.47 33.06 -16.52
C MET A 1 -3.90 32.89 -15.11
N LYS A 2 -4.64 32.30 -14.16
CA LYS A 2 -4.17 32.14 -12.78
C LYS A 2 -3.34 30.86 -12.67
N GLU A 3 -2.06 30.99 -12.32
CA GLU A 3 -1.11 29.87 -12.29
C GLU A 3 -1.53 28.81 -11.26
N MET A 4 -1.81 27.58 -11.73
CA MET A 4 -2.12 26.45 -10.85
C MET A 4 -0.85 25.96 -10.18
N LYS A 5 -0.79 26.07 -8.85
CA LYS A 5 0.37 25.63 -8.07
C LYS A 5 0.33 24.12 -7.87
N PHE A 6 1.16 23.41 -8.62
CA PHE A 6 1.47 22.00 -8.42
C PHE A 6 2.20 21.78 -7.09
N ALA A 7 2.09 20.59 -6.48
CA ALA A 7 2.94 20.20 -5.35
C ALA A 7 4.36 19.82 -5.84
N GLU A 8 5.40 20.12 -5.05
CA GLU A 8 6.79 19.93 -5.47
C GLU A 8 7.19 18.45 -5.56
N SER A 9 6.57 17.58 -4.74
CA SER A 9 6.76 16.13 -4.77
C SER A 9 6.49 15.50 -6.15
N LEU A 10 5.59 16.11 -6.95
CA LEU A 10 5.09 15.60 -8.23
C LEU A 10 6.17 15.48 -9.33
N GLY A 11 7.38 16.01 -9.11
CA GLY A 11 8.52 15.82 -10.01
C GLY A 11 9.21 14.45 -9.88
N LYS A 12 8.90 13.67 -8.84
CA LYS A 12 9.50 12.35 -8.58
C LYS A 12 8.64 11.23 -9.21
N LYS A 13 9.25 10.29 -9.93
CA LYS A 13 8.57 9.07 -10.45
C LYS A 13 8.40 8.04 -9.33
N ILE A 14 7.33 7.25 -9.38
CA ILE A 14 7.01 6.24 -8.35
C ILE A 14 6.77 4.87 -8.99
N ASP A 15 7.54 3.86 -8.57
CA ASP A 15 7.32 2.47 -8.96
C ASP A 15 6.11 1.89 -8.21
N MET A 16 4.90 2.08 -8.74
CA MET A 16 3.68 1.64 -8.05
C MET A 16 3.60 0.12 -7.85
N THR A 17 4.33 -0.67 -8.63
CA THR A 17 4.50 -2.13 -8.44
C THR A 17 5.18 -2.51 -7.11
N LYS A 18 5.83 -1.54 -6.43
CA LYS A 18 6.49 -1.73 -5.13
C LYS A 18 5.65 -1.23 -3.94
N VAL A 19 4.47 -0.65 -4.19
CA VAL A 19 3.66 0.03 -3.17
C VAL A 19 2.40 -0.79 -2.84
N ARG A 20 2.13 -1.01 -1.55
CA ARG A 20 0.89 -1.69 -1.13
C ARG A 20 -0.28 -0.70 -1.15
N LEU A 21 -1.14 -0.81 -2.15
CA LEU A 21 -2.36 0.02 -2.24
C LEU A 21 -3.36 -0.25 -1.10
N GLU A 22 -3.26 -1.40 -0.42
CA GLU A 22 -4.11 -1.79 0.72
C GLU A 22 -4.07 -0.79 1.88
N VAL A 23 -2.94 -0.13 2.13
CA VAL A 23 -2.81 0.91 3.17
C VAL A 23 -3.08 2.32 2.61
N VAL A 24 -3.01 2.50 1.29
CA VAL A 24 -3.39 3.75 0.63
C VAL A 24 -4.91 3.93 0.63
N LYS A 25 -5.68 2.84 0.46
CA LYS A 25 -7.16 2.85 0.55
C LYS A 25 -7.71 3.58 1.81
N PRO A 26 -7.47 3.11 3.04
CA PRO A 26 -8.01 3.76 4.24
C PRO A 26 -7.44 5.17 4.45
N TRP A 27 -6.18 5.41 4.07
CA TRP A 27 -5.57 6.74 4.13
C TRP A 27 -6.28 7.76 3.23
N VAL A 28 -6.61 7.36 1.99
CA VAL A 28 -7.34 8.20 1.04
C VAL A 28 -8.74 8.53 1.56
N THR A 29 -9.46 7.55 2.12
CA THR A 29 -10.76 7.78 2.78
C THR A 29 -10.62 8.77 3.94
N GLU A 30 -9.78 8.48 4.95
CA GLU A 30 -9.59 9.34 6.12
C GLU A 30 -9.20 10.78 5.72
N LYS A 31 -8.32 10.92 4.73
CA LYS A 31 -7.84 12.22 4.25
C LYS A 31 -8.88 13.00 3.45
N ILE A 32 -9.72 12.33 2.65
CA ILE A 32 -10.82 12.97 1.91
C ILE A 32 -11.92 13.40 2.89
N THR A 33 -12.34 12.50 3.79
CA THR A 33 -13.32 12.80 4.85
C THR A 33 -12.86 13.97 5.73
N GLY A 34 -11.59 14.01 6.12
CA GLY A 34 -11.00 15.12 6.89
C GLY A 34 -10.82 16.44 6.11
N ILE A 35 -10.95 16.43 4.77
CA ILE A 35 -10.84 17.63 3.92
C ILE A 35 -12.22 18.23 3.59
N LEU A 36 -13.23 17.37 3.39
CA LEU A 36 -14.60 17.78 3.03
C LEU A 36 -15.54 17.91 4.24
N GLY A 37 -15.25 17.21 5.34
CA GLY A 37 -16.19 17.02 6.46
C GLY A 37 -17.32 16.03 6.15
N MET A 38 -17.26 15.36 4.99
CA MET A 38 -18.17 14.33 4.52
C MET A 38 -17.38 13.29 3.72
N GLU A 39 -17.86 12.05 3.72
CA GLU A 39 -17.27 10.98 2.92
C GLU A 39 -17.85 11.09 1.50
N ASP A 40 -16.98 11.23 0.49
CA ASP A 40 -17.38 11.29 -0.92
C ASP A 40 -16.81 10.08 -1.64
N ASP A 41 -17.62 9.02 -1.73
CA ASP A 41 -17.27 7.75 -2.37
C ASP A 41 -16.85 7.93 -3.83
N VAL A 42 -17.39 8.93 -4.54
CA VAL A 42 -17.05 9.18 -5.95
C VAL A 42 -15.64 9.75 -6.07
N VAL A 43 -15.21 10.61 -5.14
CA VAL A 43 -13.84 11.13 -5.10
C VAL A 43 -12.87 10.07 -4.60
N ILE A 44 -13.25 9.25 -3.62
CA ILE A 44 -12.45 8.12 -3.12
C ILE A 44 -12.25 7.08 -4.23
N GLU A 45 -13.32 6.67 -4.91
CA GLU A 45 -13.29 5.75 -6.05
C GLU A 45 -12.51 6.35 -7.22
N TYR A 46 -12.66 7.65 -7.53
CA TYR A 46 -11.86 8.28 -8.58
C TYR A 46 -10.36 8.22 -8.29
N VAL A 47 -9.93 8.55 -7.06
CA VAL A 47 -8.51 8.43 -6.66
C VAL A 47 -8.06 6.98 -6.73
N PHE A 48 -8.86 6.04 -6.21
CA PHE A 48 -8.51 4.63 -6.15
C PHE A 48 -8.44 3.97 -7.54
N ASN A 49 -9.43 4.20 -8.41
CA ASN A 49 -9.42 3.77 -9.80
C ASN A 49 -8.23 4.37 -10.55
N GLN A 50 -7.98 5.68 -10.40
CA GLN A 50 -6.81 6.31 -11.02
C GLN A 50 -5.48 5.80 -10.43
N LEU A 51 -5.52 5.08 -9.30
CA LEU A 51 -4.41 4.32 -8.70
C LEU A 51 -4.40 2.80 -8.99
N GLU A 52 -5.34 2.25 -9.77
CA GLU A 52 -5.33 0.83 -10.21
C GLU A 52 -5.49 0.63 -11.73
N ALA A 53 -5.83 1.68 -12.48
CA ALA A 53 -6.35 1.63 -13.86
C ALA A 53 -5.50 0.89 -14.91
N GLU A 54 -4.22 0.61 -14.68
CA GLU A 54 -3.35 -0.12 -15.64
C GLU A 54 -2.80 -1.45 -15.09
N LYS A 55 -3.55 -2.12 -14.19
CA LYS A 55 -3.47 -3.59 -14.08
C LYS A 55 -3.96 -4.30 -15.36
N GLY A 56 -4.60 -3.58 -16.28
CA GLY A 56 -5.08 -4.05 -17.59
C GLY A 56 -4.00 -4.36 -18.62
N CYS A 57 -3.10 -5.30 -18.32
CA CYS A 57 -2.19 -5.94 -19.28
C CYS A 57 -2.18 -7.48 -19.19
N GLU A 58 -3.22 -8.07 -18.59
CA GLU A 58 -3.56 -9.47 -18.84
C GLU A 58 -4.65 -9.54 -19.92
N ALA A 59 -4.40 -10.32 -20.97
CA ALA A 59 -5.18 -10.23 -22.21
C ALA A 59 -6.52 -10.96 -22.09
N HIS A 60 -7.59 -10.22 -21.81
CA HIS A 60 -8.97 -10.72 -21.97
C HIS A 60 -9.29 -10.91 -23.46
N MET A 61 -8.99 -12.09 -24.00
CA MET A 61 -9.42 -12.48 -25.35
C MET A 61 -10.95 -12.68 -25.38
N PRO A 62 -11.69 -11.95 -26.25
CA PRO A 62 -13.10 -12.23 -26.49
C PRO A 62 -13.26 -13.46 -27.40
N GLU A 63 -13.28 -14.65 -26.79
CA GLU A 63 -13.59 -15.93 -27.44
C GLU A 63 -15.05 -15.95 -27.96
N HIS A 64 -15.29 -15.39 -29.15
CA HIS A 64 -16.58 -15.43 -29.85
C HIS A 64 -16.43 -15.98 -31.29
N PRO A 65 -16.47 -17.32 -31.48
CA PRO A 65 -16.47 -17.92 -32.81
C PRO A 65 -17.85 -17.79 -33.49
N VAL A 66 -18.12 -16.62 -34.10
CA VAL A 66 -19.33 -16.39 -34.92
C VAL A 66 -19.25 -17.18 -36.23
N ARG A 67 -19.58 -18.47 -36.17
CA ARG A 67 -19.75 -19.32 -37.37
C ARG A 67 -21.06 -19.01 -38.10
N LYS A 68 -21.00 -18.08 -39.06
CA LYS A 68 -21.95 -17.99 -40.19
C LYS A 68 -21.21 -17.84 -41.53
N GLY A 69 -20.51 -18.89 -41.93
CA GLY A 69 -20.00 -19.02 -43.30
C GLY A 69 -21.13 -19.46 -44.24
N SER A 70 -21.63 -18.54 -45.07
CA SER A 70 -22.63 -18.82 -46.09
C SER A 70 -22.07 -18.54 -47.48
N GLN A 71 -21.79 -19.61 -48.23
CA GLN A 71 -21.63 -19.69 -49.69
C GLN A 71 -20.53 -18.81 -50.35
N GLY A 72 -19.76 -19.43 -51.25
CA GLY A 72 -18.78 -18.74 -52.11
C GLY A 72 -19.41 -18.27 -53.43
N PRO A 73 -18.77 -18.43 -54.61
CA PRO A 73 -17.52 -19.14 -54.90
C PRO A 73 -16.34 -18.18 -55.17
N GLY A 74 -15.20 -18.73 -55.65
CA GLY A 74 -14.08 -17.97 -56.22
C GLY A 74 -13.48 -18.68 -57.43
N HIS A 75 -12.22 -18.35 -57.75
CA HIS A 75 -11.35 -18.92 -58.80
C HIS A 75 -11.62 -18.53 -60.26
N GLN A 76 -10.79 -17.60 -60.76
CA GLN A 76 -9.90 -17.69 -61.94
C GLN A 76 -9.18 -16.32 -62.07
N GLY A 77 -7.90 -16.19 -62.40
CA GLY A 77 -6.80 -17.16 -62.61
C GLY A 77 -5.49 -16.41 -62.93
N GLU A 78 -4.39 -17.13 -63.18
CA GLU A 78 -3.23 -16.74 -64.03
C GLU A 78 -2.34 -15.52 -63.59
N ASP A 79 -1.07 -15.36 -63.97
CA ASP A 79 0.06 -16.32 -64.08
C ASP A 79 1.46 -15.63 -64.19
N HIS A 80 2.54 -16.39 -63.96
CA HIS A 80 3.92 -16.27 -64.53
C HIS A 80 4.82 -15.00 -64.41
N HIS A 81 5.90 -15.09 -63.60
CA HIS A 81 7.36 -14.90 -63.90
C HIS A 81 8.15 -14.72 -62.57
N THR A 82 9.28 -15.34 -62.18
CA THR A 82 10.48 -15.98 -62.78
C THR A 82 11.65 -15.06 -63.19
N GLU A 83 12.56 -14.79 -62.21
CA GLU A 83 14.01 -14.50 -62.23
C GLU A 83 14.49 -14.50 -60.73
N GLY A 84 15.76 -14.39 -60.27
CA GLY A 84 17.10 -14.26 -60.90
C GLY A 84 17.93 -13.13 -60.24
N LEU A 85 19.20 -13.26 -59.81
CA LEU A 85 20.09 -14.42 -59.54
C LEU A 85 21.20 -14.02 -58.50
N GLN A 86 22.08 -14.94 -58.07
CA GLN A 86 23.23 -14.70 -57.15
C GLN A 86 24.56 -14.38 -57.92
N PRO A 87 25.78 -14.21 -57.31
CA PRO A 87 26.20 -14.16 -55.89
C PRO A 87 27.28 -13.07 -55.55
N GLY A 88 27.79 -13.01 -54.29
CA GLY A 88 29.09 -12.36 -53.99
C GLY A 88 29.34 -11.87 -52.53
N PRO A 89 30.41 -12.32 -51.82
CA PRO A 89 30.80 -11.85 -50.47
C PRO A 89 32.18 -11.17 -50.40
N LEU A 90 32.59 -10.61 -49.23
CA LEU A 90 33.92 -10.80 -48.59
C LEU A 90 34.10 -10.01 -47.26
N LEU A 91 35.15 -10.38 -46.50
CA LEU A 91 35.83 -9.67 -45.38
C LEU A 91 35.16 -9.51 -43.99
N GLY A 92 35.62 -10.34 -43.02
CA GLY A 92 36.21 -9.81 -41.78
C GLY A 92 35.51 -10.09 -40.43
N PRO A 93 35.95 -11.10 -39.66
CA PRO A 93 35.47 -11.35 -38.29
C PRO A 93 36.53 -11.07 -37.20
N VAL A 94 36.26 -10.15 -36.27
CA VAL A 94 36.85 -10.14 -34.90
C VAL A 94 36.03 -9.27 -33.95
N LEU A 95 35.42 -9.90 -32.94
CA LEU A 95 35.61 -9.57 -31.52
C LEU A 95 34.89 -10.62 -30.67
N SER A 96 35.65 -11.58 -30.18
CA SER A 96 35.20 -12.56 -29.19
C SER A 96 35.16 -11.95 -27.79
N TYR A 97 34.43 -12.62 -26.89
CA TYR A 97 34.53 -12.44 -25.42
C TYR A 97 33.99 -11.12 -24.82
N LEU A 98 32.70 -11.12 -24.50
CA LEU A 98 32.21 -10.52 -23.26
C LEU A 98 31.27 -11.52 -22.56
N PRO A 99 31.69 -12.17 -21.46
CA PRO A 99 30.87 -13.13 -20.72
C PRO A 99 29.91 -12.43 -19.75
N GLY A 100 28.76 -13.06 -19.51
CA GLY A 100 27.83 -12.63 -18.45
C GLY A 100 26.86 -11.52 -18.88
N LEU A 101 25.91 -11.84 -19.76
CA LEU A 101 24.69 -11.04 -19.91
C LEU A 101 23.80 -11.25 -18.67
N LEU A 102 24.20 -10.59 -17.58
CA LEU A 102 23.56 -10.68 -16.29
C LEU A 102 22.13 -10.13 -16.35
N LEU A 103 21.20 -10.95 -15.85
CA LEU A 103 19.86 -10.54 -15.45
C LEU A 103 19.04 -9.88 -16.57
N ALA A 104 18.36 -10.73 -17.35
CA ALA A 104 17.11 -10.37 -18.00
C ALA A 104 16.04 -10.06 -16.93
N SER A 105 16.17 -8.91 -16.26
CA SER A 105 15.13 -8.33 -15.43
C SER A 105 13.89 -8.17 -16.30
N GLY A 106 12.82 -8.90 -15.97
CA GLY A 106 11.50 -8.62 -16.50
C GLY A 106 11.12 -7.20 -16.08
N GLN A 107 11.33 -6.23 -16.96
CA GLN A 107 10.83 -4.87 -16.81
C GLN A 107 9.34 -4.89 -17.12
N GLY A 108 8.58 -5.50 -16.20
CA GLY A 108 7.13 -5.39 -16.15
C GLY A 108 6.75 -3.91 -16.16
N ALA A 109 5.68 -3.59 -16.88
CA ALA A 109 5.31 -2.21 -17.20
C ALA A 109 5.39 -1.32 -15.96
N VAL A 110 6.26 -0.30 -16.00
CA VAL A 110 6.44 0.63 -14.88
C VAL A 110 5.24 1.56 -14.88
N TRP A 111 4.17 1.12 -14.23
CA TRP A 111 2.93 1.85 -14.15
C TRP A 111 3.14 3.17 -13.37
N ASN A 112 2.89 4.29 -14.05
CA ASN A 112 3.13 5.65 -13.58
C ASN A 112 1.83 6.47 -13.74
N PRO A 113 1.00 6.65 -12.69
CA PRO A 113 -0.14 7.57 -12.77
C PRO A 113 0.35 9.00 -13.01
N ASP A 114 -0.33 9.76 -13.87
CA ASP A 114 -0.07 11.20 -14.04
C ASP A 114 -0.70 11.99 -12.89
N PRO A 115 0.10 12.55 -11.97
CA PRO A 115 -0.43 13.19 -10.79
C PRO A 115 -0.79 14.67 -11.06
N ARG A 116 -0.41 15.23 -12.21
CA ARG A 116 -0.93 16.53 -12.68
C ARG A 116 -2.37 16.37 -13.14
N LYS A 117 -2.68 15.31 -13.89
CA LYS A 117 -4.05 14.95 -14.28
C LYS A 117 -4.92 14.68 -13.03
N MET A 118 -4.41 13.90 -12.07
CA MET A 118 -5.09 13.70 -10.78
C MET A 118 -5.33 15.03 -10.05
N GLN A 119 -4.32 15.90 -9.91
CA GLN A 119 -4.50 17.18 -9.23
C GLN A 119 -5.54 18.06 -9.95
N ILE A 120 -5.55 18.11 -11.29
CA ILE A 120 -6.53 18.89 -12.05
C ILE A 120 -7.95 18.37 -11.82
N MET A 121 -8.18 17.06 -11.98
CA MET A 121 -9.50 16.46 -11.73
C MET A 121 -9.96 16.70 -10.29
N LEU A 122 -9.06 16.48 -9.31
CA LEU A 122 -9.34 16.73 -7.90
C LEU A 122 -9.54 18.22 -7.57
N THR A 123 -9.02 19.18 -8.35
CA THR A 123 -9.34 20.61 -8.16
C THR A 123 -10.78 20.98 -8.53
N GLY A 124 -11.51 20.08 -9.21
CA GLY A 124 -12.94 20.22 -9.48
C GLY A 124 -13.84 19.79 -8.30
N PHE A 125 -13.42 18.76 -7.56
CA PHE A 125 -14.17 18.22 -6.41
C PHE A 125 -13.71 18.81 -5.06
N LEU A 126 -12.39 18.90 -4.87
CA LEU A 126 -11.74 19.49 -3.71
C LEU A 126 -11.31 20.92 -4.05
N ASN A 127 -11.48 21.88 -3.14
CA ASN A 127 -10.97 23.25 -3.35
C ASN A 127 -9.48 23.21 -3.74
N GLY A 128 -9.05 23.97 -4.75
CA GLY A 128 -7.70 23.85 -5.32
C GLY A 128 -6.50 24.04 -4.37
N LYS A 129 -6.72 24.58 -3.15
CA LYS A 129 -5.74 24.53 -2.05
C LYS A 129 -5.63 23.12 -1.47
N ASN A 130 -6.77 22.54 -1.09
CA ASN A 130 -6.90 21.23 -0.46
C ASN A 130 -6.47 20.12 -1.44
N ALA A 131 -6.82 20.24 -2.73
CA ALA A 131 -6.35 19.34 -3.78
C ALA A 131 -4.81 19.31 -3.91
N ARG A 132 -4.14 20.46 -3.75
CA ARG A 132 -2.66 20.55 -3.75
C ARG A 132 -2.05 19.87 -2.51
N ILE A 133 -2.67 20.06 -1.34
CA ILE A 133 -2.25 19.44 -0.08
C ILE A 133 -2.40 17.92 -0.17
N PHE A 134 -3.59 17.44 -0.54
CA PHE A 134 -3.91 16.03 -0.73
C PHE A 134 -2.93 15.35 -1.71
N MET A 135 -2.74 15.92 -2.91
CA MET A 135 -1.82 15.33 -3.89
C MET A 135 -0.34 15.41 -3.45
N GLY A 136 0.04 16.43 -2.68
CA GLY A 136 1.40 16.52 -2.11
C GLY A 136 1.66 15.42 -1.08
N GLU A 137 0.74 15.23 -0.13
CA GLU A 137 0.84 14.18 0.89
C GLU A 137 0.70 12.78 0.31
N LEU A 138 -0.26 12.54 -0.60
CA LEU A 138 -0.43 11.25 -1.28
C LEU A 138 0.85 10.84 -2.00
N TRP A 139 1.48 11.77 -2.74
CA TRP A 139 2.72 11.46 -3.47
C TRP A 139 3.89 11.18 -2.51
N ASP A 140 4.00 11.90 -1.39
CA ASP A 140 5.06 11.67 -0.40
C ASP A 140 4.85 10.38 0.42
N LEU A 141 3.61 9.99 0.69
CA LEU A 141 3.22 8.68 1.25
C LEU A 141 3.64 7.54 0.30
N LEU A 142 3.33 7.67 -0.99
CA LEU A 142 3.66 6.68 -2.02
C LEU A 142 5.18 6.57 -2.23
N LEU A 143 5.92 7.68 -2.21
CA LEU A 143 7.39 7.71 -2.21
C LEU A 143 7.98 7.05 -0.95
N SER A 144 7.40 7.34 0.23
CA SER A 144 7.80 6.72 1.50
C SER A 144 7.55 5.22 1.54
N ALA A 145 6.58 4.72 0.76
CA ALA A 145 6.34 3.29 0.56
C ALA A 145 7.38 2.67 -0.38
N GLN A 146 7.64 3.31 -1.53
CA GLN A 146 8.66 2.86 -2.50
C GLN A 146 10.07 2.83 -1.92
N ALA A 147 10.41 3.78 -1.03
CA ALA A 147 11.67 3.83 -0.30
C ALA A 147 11.80 2.74 0.78
N SER A 148 10.69 2.08 1.16
CA SER A 148 10.66 1.01 2.15
C SER A 148 10.64 -0.35 1.45
N PRO A 149 11.57 -1.29 1.73
CA PRO A 149 11.66 -2.56 1.00
C PRO A 149 10.46 -3.50 1.21
N SER A 150 9.53 -3.16 2.11
CA SER A 150 8.27 -3.87 2.33
C SER A 150 7.06 -3.18 1.68
N GLY A 151 7.22 -2.07 0.96
CA GLY A 151 6.12 -1.37 0.28
C GLY A 151 5.08 -0.72 1.19
N ILE A 152 5.40 -0.52 2.47
CA ILE A 152 4.54 0.12 3.48
C ILE A 152 5.06 1.55 3.68
N PRO A 153 4.22 2.60 3.62
CA PRO A 153 4.65 3.98 3.87
C PRO A 153 5.21 4.15 5.27
N LYS A 154 6.32 4.92 5.39
CA LYS A 154 6.94 5.25 6.68
C LYS A 154 5.96 5.88 7.68
N GLN A 155 5.02 6.72 7.22
CA GLN A 155 3.97 7.29 8.09
C GLN A 155 3.17 6.21 8.81
N PHE A 156 2.74 5.14 8.13
CA PHE A 156 2.04 4.02 8.76
C PHE A 156 2.92 3.25 9.74
N LEU A 157 4.22 3.10 9.45
CA LEU A 157 5.16 2.44 10.38
C LEU A 157 5.35 3.26 11.66
N ASP A 158 5.55 4.57 11.53
CA ASP A 158 5.71 5.48 12.68
C ASP A 158 4.40 5.58 13.50
N GLN A 159 3.24 5.70 12.83
CA GLN A 159 1.91 5.76 13.46
C GLN A 159 1.56 4.44 14.17
N LYS A 160 1.79 3.27 13.54
CA LYS A 160 1.64 1.95 14.20
C LYS A 160 2.56 1.79 15.40
N LYS A 161 3.79 2.30 15.31
CA LYS A 161 4.80 2.24 16.38
C LYS A 161 4.42 3.13 17.57
N GLU A 162 3.86 4.32 17.32
CA GLU A 162 3.36 5.21 18.37
C GLU A 162 2.08 4.68 19.03
N GLU A 163 1.12 4.18 18.24
CA GLU A 163 -0.05 3.45 18.75
C GLU A 163 0.36 2.28 19.66
N LEU A 164 1.29 1.43 19.19
CA LEU A 164 1.74 0.26 19.93
C LEU A 164 2.46 0.66 21.21
N LYS A 165 3.32 1.68 21.17
CA LYS A 165 3.98 2.23 22.36
C LYS A 165 2.95 2.69 23.39
N LYS A 166 1.96 3.48 22.97
CA LYS A 166 0.91 4.01 23.86
C LYS A 166 0.05 2.89 24.47
N LYS A 167 -0.29 1.87 23.69
CA LYS A 167 -1.03 0.68 24.18
C LYS A 167 -0.21 -0.11 25.20
N MET A 168 1.08 -0.35 24.95
CA MET A 168 1.97 -1.02 25.93
C MET A 168 2.12 -0.20 27.22
N GLU A 169 2.24 1.13 27.14
CA GLU A 169 2.35 2.02 28.31
C GLU A 169 1.05 2.05 29.15
N GLU A 170 -0.11 2.03 28.50
CA GLU A 170 -1.41 1.91 29.17
C GLU A 170 -1.61 0.52 29.80
N GLU A 171 -1.21 -0.55 29.10
CA GLU A 171 -1.28 -1.93 29.59
C GLU A 171 -0.33 -2.16 30.79
N GLU A 172 0.91 -1.65 30.74
CA GLU A 172 1.86 -1.68 31.87
C GLU A 172 1.29 -0.92 33.08
N ARG A 173 0.67 0.25 32.84
CA ARG A 173 0.03 1.05 33.90
C ARG A 173 -1.16 0.32 34.53
N LEU A 174 -2.00 -0.33 33.72
CA LEU A 174 -3.09 -1.18 34.20
C LEU A 174 -2.58 -2.40 34.96
N GLN A 175 -1.50 -3.03 34.48
CA GLN A 175 -0.86 -4.18 35.13
C GLN A 175 -0.31 -3.79 36.51
N LYS A 176 0.42 -2.67 36.62
CA LYS A 176 0.89 -2.11 37.91
C LYS A 176 -0.26 -1.79 38.87
N ILE A 177 -1.37 -1.24 38.37
CA ILE A 177 -2.55 -0.97 39.21
C ILE A 177 -3.20 -2.28 39.70
N GLN A 178 -3.31 -3.30 38.85
CA GLN A 178 -3.80 -4.62 39.26
C GLN A 178 -2.86 -5.29 40.26
N GLU A 179 -1.55 -5.23 40.04
CA GLU A 179 -0.53 -5.84 40.91
C GLU A 179 -0.50 -5.19 42.28
N ALA A 180 -0.42 -3.86 42.36
CA ALA A 180 -0.47 -3.11 43.61
C ALA A 180 -1.79 -3.32 44.38
N ARG A 181 -2.90 -3.61 43.68
CA ARG A 181 -4.14 -4.06 44.32
C ARG A 181 -4.04 -5.49 44.84
N ARG A 182 -3.53 -6.44 44.05
CA ARG A 182 -3.33 -7.84 44.44
C ARG A 182 -2.40 -7.96 45.65
N GLU A 183 -1.34 -7.17 45.72
CA GLU A 183 -0.47 -7.10 46.91
C GLU A 183 -1.21 -6.56 48.13
N ARG A 184 -1.89 -5.41 48.00
CA ARG A 184 -2.64 -4.80 49.12
C ARG A 184 -3.76 -5.70 49.64
N ASP A 185 -4.41 -6.47 48.76
CA ASP A 185 -5.46 -7.41 49.17
C ASP A 185 -4.86 -8.67 49.82
N LYS A 186 -3.70 -9.18 49.37
CA LYS A 186 -2.90 -10.21 50.08
C LYS A 186 -2.37 -9.74 51.44
N GLU A 187 -2.00 -8.47 51.57
CA GLU A 187 -1.47 -7.90 52.83
C GLU A 187 -2.56 -7.83 53.90
N LYS A 188 -3.75 -7.32 53.55
CA LYS A 188 -4.95 -7.36 54.41
C LYS A 188 -5.34 -8.78 54.83
N GLU A 189 -5.08 -9.78 53.99
CA GLU A 189 -5.38 -11.17 54.30
C GLU A 189 -4.41 -11.73 55.36
N LYS A 190 -3.10 -11.49 55.19
CA LYS A 190 -2.06 -11.80 56.19
C LYS A 190 -2.26 -11.05 57.52
N GLU A 191 -2.76 -9.82 57.47
CA GLU A 191 -3.10 -9.04 58.68
C GLU A 191 -4.24 -9.69 59.46
N LYS A 192 -5.35 -10.04 58.78
CA LYS A 192 -6.49 -10.75 59.38
C LYS A 192 -6.12 -12.14 59.92
N GLU A 193 -5.18 -12.82 59.28
CA GLU A 193 -4.65 -14.11 59.76
C GLU A 193 -3.89 -13.93 61.09
N ARG A 194 -2.95 -12.98 61.15
CA ARG A 194 -2.19 -12.64 62.36
C ARG A 194 -3.07 -12.23 63.54
N ASP A 195 -4.13 -11.46 63.30
CA ASP A 195 -5.05 -11.05 64.37
C ASP A 195 -5.93 -12.21 64.87
N ARG A 196 -6.38 -13.11 63.97
CA ARG A 196 -7.06 -14.35 64.39
C ARG A 196 -6.16 -15.23 65.26
N ASP A 197 -4.87 -15.33 64.95
CA ASP A 197 -3.93 -16.14 65.71
C ASP A 197 -3.65 -15.54 67.10
N ARG A 198 -3.44 -14.21 67.17
CA ARG A 198 -3.35 -13.48 68.45
C ARG A 198 -4.56 -13.71 69.37
N ASP A 199 -5.77 -13.76 68.81
CA ASP A 199 -6.98 -13.98 69.59
C ASP A 199 -7.16 -15.45 70.01
N LYS A 200 -6.70 -16.44 69.22
CA LYS A 200 -6.61 -17.85 69.66
C LYS A 200 -5.66 -18.00 70.85
N ASP A 201 -4.48 -17.38 70.79
CA ASP A 201 -3.47 -17.46 71.86
C ASP A 201 -4.03 -16.87 73.16
N ARG A 202 -4.68 -15.70 73.09
CA ARG A 202 -5.40 -15.07 74.22
C ARG A 202 -6.51 -15.96 74.78
N GLU A 203 -7.25 -16.68 73.93
CA GLU A 203 -8.29 -17.60 74.38
C GLU A 203 -7.70 -18.87 75.04
N LYS A 204 -6.53 -19.32 74.59
CA LYS A 204 -5.79 -20.45 75.17
C LYS A 204 -5.23 -20.10 76.56
N ASP A 205 -4.53 -18.96 76.69
CA ASP A 205 -4.05 -18.44 77.97
C ASP A 205 -5.17 -18.29 79.01
N ARG A 206 -6.38 -17.93 78.55
CA ARG A 206 -7.58 -17.79 79.40
C ARG A 206 -8.22 -19.13 79.81
N LYS A 207 -7.89 -20.23 79.14
CA LYS A 207 -8.36 -21.59 79.47
C LYS A 207 -7.38 -22.37 80.35
N GLU A 208 -6.12 -21.94 80.40
CA GLU A 208 -5.05 -22.56 81.20
C GLU A 208 -4.87 -21.91 82.58
N ARG A 209 -5.85 -21.10 83.03
CA ARG A 209 -5.74 -20.21 84.20
C ARG A 209 -7.01 -20.12 85.04
#